data_AF-A0A7W2QNB7-F1
#
_entry.id   AF-A0A7W2QNB7-F1
#
_cell.length_a   1.000
_cell.length_b   1.000
_cell.length_c   1.000
_cell.angle_alpha   90.00
_cell.angle_beta   90.00
_cell.angle_gamma   90.00
#
_symmetry.space_group_name_H-M   'P 1'
#
loop_
_entity.id
_entity.type
_entity.pdbx_description
1 polymer ?
#
loop_
_entity_poly.entity_id
_entity_poly.type
_entity_poly.pdbx_seq_one_letter_code
_entity_poly.pdbx_strand_id
1 'polypeptide(L)'
;MTKSHLALRGLLVLLAGLPLASRAGDPLIVVEDRGGTSALPYYEALNLQPRADVPARPPIPTPQVPATPADEAAMLPVRSTKLTPGTVARRVIEAPGLRPFVVIGDDDASRAWLQRRGVALRERGAVGLVVNVETAQGLAGLRALVPGVPLAPVAGDDLADRLGLRHYPALITATGIEQ
;
A
#
# COMPACT_ATOMS: atom_id res chain seq x y z
N MET A 1 -2.17 -19.76 -85.79
CA MET A 1 -3.13 -18.64 -85.92
C MET A 1 -3.23 -17.99 -84.53
N THR A 2 -2.47 -16.93 -84.27
CA THR A 2 -2.97 -15.53 -84.09
C THR A 2 -3.99 -15.43 -82.95
N LYS A 3 -3.82 -14.68 -81.84
CA LYS A 3 -3.30 -13.32 -81.64
C LYS A 3 -3.05 -13.06 -80.13
N SER A 4 -2.11 -12.17 -79.84
CA SER A 4 -1.84 -11.49 -78.57
C SER A 4 -3.01 -10.64 -78.07
N HIS A 5 -3.08 -10.31 -76.77
CA HIS A 5 -3.34 -8.95 -76.28
C HIS A 5 -2.74 -8.73 -74.87
N LEU A 6 -2.01 -7.62 -74.79
CA LEU A 6 -1.34 -7.03 -73.63
C LEU A 6 -2.33 -6.10 -72.89
N ALA A 7 -2.04 -5.87 -71.60
CA ALA A 7 -2.46 -4.74 -70.75
C ALA A 7 -3.88 -4.74 -70.15
N LEU A 8 -3.98 -4.61 -68.82
CA LEU A 8 -4.08 -3.30 -68.14
C LEU A 8 -4.71 -3.46 -66.72
N ARG A 9 -3.99 -2.94 -65.71
CA ARG A 9 -4.44 -2.34 -64.43
C ARG A 9 -5.56 -3.00 -63.61
N GLY A 10 -5.28 -3.18 -62.32
CA GLY A 10 -6.33 -3.28 -61.31
C GLY A 10 -5.84 -3.61 -59.91
N LEU A 11 -5.21 -2.64 -59.25
CA LEU A 11 -4.99 -2.65 -57.79
C LEU A 11 -6.36 -2.65 -57.09
N LEU A 12 -6.69 -3.68 -56.31
CA LEU A 12 -7.68 -3.55 -55.25
C LEU A 12 -7.34 -4.42 -54.03
N VAL A 13 -7.11 -3.69 -52.95
CA VAL A 13 -6.92 -4.05 -51.55
C VAL A 13 -7.90 -5.12 -51.06
N LEU A 14 -7.39 -6.14 -50.36
CA LEU A 14 -8.17 -6.85 -49.33
C LEU A 14 -7.33 -6.93 -48.05
N LEU A 15 -7.52 -5.92 -47.19
CA LEU A 15 -7.01 -5.90 -45.83
C LEU A 15 -7.87 -6.90 -45.02
N ALA A 16 -7.45 -8.17 -44.97
CA ALA A 16 -8.12 -9.18 -44.16
C ALA A 16 -7.89 -8.85 -42.67
N GLY A 17 -9.00 -8.66 -41.95
CA GLY A 17 -9.01 -8.27 -40.54
C GLY A 17 -8.24 -9.24 -39.66
N LEU A 18 -7.23 -8.74 -38.94
CA LEU A 18 -6.62 -9.43 -37.82
C LEU A 18 -7.62 -9.44 -36.66
N PRO A 19 -8.13 -10.59 -36.21
CA PRO A 19 -8.84 -10.63 -34.95
C PRO A 19 -7.81 -10.34 -33.85
N LEU A 20 -8.09 -9.32 -33.03
CA LEU A 20 -7.41 -9.14 -31.74
C LEU A 20 -7.68 -10.40 -30.92
N ALA A 21 -6.72 -11.33 -30.92
CA ALA A 21 -6.74 -12.47 -30.03
C ALA A 21 -6.78 -11.94 -28.60
N SER A 22 -7.90 -12.15 -27.92
CA SER A 22 -7.99 -11.93 -26.49
C SER A 22 -6.95 -12.83 -25.83
N ARG A 23 -5.94 -12.23 -25.18
CA ARG A 23 -5.06 -12.96 -24.27
C ARG A 23 -5.92 -13.42 -23.10
N ALA A 24 -6.51 -14.61 -23.22
CA ALA A 24 -6.90 -15.37 -22.05
C ALA A 24 -5.61 -15.58 -21.22
N GLY A 25 -5.64 -15.24 -19.93
CA GLY A 25 -4.50 -15.49 -19.04
C GLY A 25 -4.07 -16.95 -19.08
N ASP A 26 -2.81 -17.22 -18.72
CA ASP A 26 -2.30 -18.59 -18.67
C ASP A 26 -3.29 -19.51 -17.93
N PRO A 27 -3.59 -20.69 -18.50
CA PRO A 27 -4.54 -21.61 -17.89
C PRO A 27 -4.06 -21.98 -16.48
N LEU A 28 -4.97 -21.87 -15.52
CA LEU A 28 -4.68 -22.13 -14.12
C LEU A 28 -4.13 -23.56 -13.95
N ILE A 29 -3.01 -23.69 -13.23
CA ILE A 29 -2.48 -25.00 -12.83
C ILE A 29 -3.32 -25.49 -11.65
N VAL A 30 -4.18 -26.46 -11.91
CA VAL A 30 -5.01 -27.10 -10.87
C VAL A 30 -4.13 -28.09 -10.10
N VAL A 31 -3.82 -27.76 -8.85
CA VAL A 31 -2.94 -28.59 -7.98
C VAL A 31 -3.68 -29.83 -7.47
N GLU A 32 -4.97 -29.71 -7.15
CA GLU A 32 -5.84 -30.80 -6.72
C GLU A 32 -7.30 -30.37 -6.93
N ASP A 33 -8.11 -31.20 -7.61
CA ASP A 33 -9.56 -31.01 -7.70
C ASP A 33 -10.24 -32.13 -6.91
N ARG A 34 -10.88 -31.78 -5.79
CA ARG A 34 -11.63 -32.74 -4.96
C ARG A 34 -13.07 -32.93 -5.44
N GLY A 35 -13.40 -32.40 -6.62
CA GLY A 35 -14.73 -32.37 -7.16
C GLY A 35 -15.65 -31.43 -6.37
N GLY A 36 -16.88 -31.32 -6.87
CA GLY A 36 -17.99 -30.60 -6.27
C GLY A 36 -19.24 -30.84 -7.10
N THR A 37 -20.42 -30.76 -6.48
CA THR A 37 -21.67 -30.75 -7.24
C THR A 37 -22.00 -29.33 -7.66
N SER A 38 -22.58 -29.18 -8.84
CA SER A 38 -22.97 -27.87 -9.34
C SER A 38 -23.90 -27.18 -8.35
N ALA A 39 -23.59 -25.92 -8.01
CA ALA A 39 -24.49 -25.10 -7.21
C ALA A 39 -25.68 -24.56 -8.03
N LEU A 40 -25.74 -24.86 -9.33
CA LEU A 40 -26.79 -24.39 -10.25
C LEU A 40 -28.22 -24.60 -9.75
N PRO A 41 -28.60 -25.74 -9.13
CA PRO A 41 -29.96 -25.94 -8.62
C PRO A 41 -30.35 -24.91 -7.55
N TYR A 42 -29.39 -24.44 -6.74
CA TYR A 42 -29.64 -23.41 -5.74
C TYR A 42 -29.83 -22.03 -6.38
N TYR A 43 -29.13 -21.73 -7.49
CA TYR A 43 -29.33 -20.49 -8.24
C TYR A 43 -30.63 -20.47 -9.04
N GLU A 44 -31.05 -21.63 -9.58
CA GLU A 44 -32.33 -21.81 -10.27
C GLU A 44 -33.50 -21.58 -9.31
N ALA A 45 -33.45 -22.16 -8.10
CA ALA A 45 -34.45 -21.95 -7.07
C ALA A 45 -34.58 -20.47 -6.63
N LEU A 46 -33.49 -19.72 -6.72
CA LEU A 46 -33.44 -18.29 -6.36
C LEU A 46 -33.64 -17.34 -7.57
N ASN A 47 -33.82 -17.88 -8.78
CA ASN A 47 -33.94 -17.13 -10.04
C ASN A 47 -32.77 -16.13 -10.26
N LEU A 48 -31.55 -16.53 -9.89
CA LEU A 48 -30.33 -15.72 -9.98
C LEU A 48 -29.56 -15.91 -11.31
N GLN A 49 -30.13 -16.68 -12.24
CA GLN A 49 -29.56 -16.92 -13.56
C GLN A 49 -29.45 -15.59 -14.34
N PRO A 50 -28.37 -15.38 -15.11
CA PRO A 50 -28.31 -14.30 -16.08
C PRO A 50 -29.49 -14.44 -17.05
N ARG A 51 -30.46 -13.54 -16.91
CA ARG A 51 -31.68 -13.57 -17.71
C ARG A 51 -31.31 -13.29 -19.17
N ALA A 52 -31.44 -14.30 -20.04
CA ALA A 52 -31.01 -14.25 -21.45
C ALA A 52 -31.72 -13.14 -22.25
N ASP A 53 -32.88 -12.71 -21.76
CA ASP A 53 -33.78 -11.70 -22.27
C ASP A 53 -33.53 -10.29 -21.69
N VAL A 54 -32.55 -10.11 -20.80
CA VAL A 54 -32.15 -8.80 -20.27
C VAL A 54 -30.83 -8.37 -20.91
N PRO A 55 -30.75 -7.17 -21.52
CA PRO A 55 -29.48 -6.67 -22.04
C PRO A 55 -28.44 -6.70 -20.92
N ALA A 56 -27.26 -7.26 -21.23
CA ALA A 56 -26.16 -7.37 -20.28
C ALA A 56 -25.99 -6.03 -19.55
N ARG A 57 -26.23 -6.04 -18.24
CA ARG A 57 -26.03 -4.85 -17.40
C ARG A 57 -24.60 -4.37 -17.65
N PRO A 58 -24.36 -3.07 -17.90
CA PRO A 58 -23.01 -2.58 -18.09
C PRO A 58 -22.14 -3.08 -16.94
N PRO A 59 -20.93 -3.59 -17.23
CA PRO A 59 -20.05 -4.08 -16.19
C PRO A 59 -19.91 -2.98 -15.14
N ILE A 60 -20.15 -3.34 -13.87
CA ILE A 60 -19.91 -2.42 -12.77
C ILE A 60 -18.44 -2.01 -12.89
N PRO A 61 -18.13 -0.70 -13.02
CA PRO A 61 -16.75 -0.26 -13.10
C PRO A 61 -16.03 -0.79 -11.86
N THR A 62 -15.11 -1.74 -12.06
CA THR A 62 -14.23 -2.18 -10.99
C THR A 62 -13.37 -0.97 -10.61
N PRO A 63 -13.38 -0.53 -9.35
CA PRO A 63 -12.47 0.51 -8.91
C PRO A 63 -11.05 0.06 -9.23
N GLN A 64 -10.38 0.75 -10.13
CA GLN A 64 -8.98 0.48 -10.40
C GLN A 64 -8.21 0.95 -9.18
N VAL A 65 -7.75 0.02 -8.35
CA VAL A 65 -6.79 0.32 -7.30
C VAL A 65 -5.58 0.94 -8.00
N PRO A 66 -5.20 2.20 -7.68
CA PRO A 66 -4.04 2.81 -8.31
C PRO A 66 -2.83 1.88 -8.18
N ALA A 67 -2.18 1.58 -9.30
CA ALA A 67 -1.00 0.71 -9.32
C ALA A 67 0.23 1.33 -8.64
N THR A 68 0.15 2.62 -8.33
CA THR A 68 1.15 3.33 -7.52
C THR A 68 0.84 3.12 -6.04
N PRO A 69 1.80 2.64 -5.24
CA PRO A 69 1.74 2.77 -3.78
C PRO A 69 1.32 4.20 -3.46
N ALA A 70 0.36 4.39 -2.54
CA ALA A 70 -0.07 5.72 -2.14
C ALA A 70 1.19 6.57 -1.89
N ASP A 71 1.36 7.62 -2.68
CA ASP A 71 2.55 8.46 -2.62
C ASP A 71 2.64 9.00 -1.19
N GLU A 72 3.72 8.73 -0.46
CA GLU A 72 3.85 9.15 0.94
C GLU A 72 3.69 10.67 1.07
N ALA A 73 4.00 11.41 0.01
CA ALA A 73 3.75 12.84 -0.10
C ALA A 73 2.26 13.21 0.03
N ALA A 74 1.33 12.34 -0.38
CA ALA A 74 -0.10 12.53 -0.23
C ALA A 74 -0.58 12.36 1.24
N MET A 75 0.24 11.77 2.11
CA MET A 75 -0.04 11.66 3.54
C MET A 75 0.44 12.88 4.34
N LEU A 76 1.14 13.82 3.69
CA LEU A 76 1.71 15.01 4.33
C LEU A 76 0.81 16.24 4.14
N PRO A 77 0.79 17.18 5.10
CA PRO A 77 1.50 17.16 6.37
C PRO A 77 0.85 16.22 7.38
N VAL A 78 1.66 15.56 8.21
CA VAL A 78 1.17 14.83 9.39
C VAL A 78 1.38 15.70 10.62
N ARG A 79 0.29 15.96 11.34
CA ARG A 79 0.30 16.71 12.61
C ARG A 79 -0.57 15.99 13.62
N SER A 80 0.02 15.63 14.76
CA SER A 80 -0.71 15.06 15.89
C SER A 80 -1.07 16.17 16.87
N THR A 81 -2.32 16.22 17.32
CA THR A 81 -2.81 17.29 18.21
C THR A 81 -2.51 17.01 19.68
N LYS A 82 -2.31 15.73 20.05
CA LYS A 82 -2.10 15.29 21.43
C LYS A 82 -0.63 15.09 21.81
N LEU A 83 0.27 15.21 20.84
CA LEU A 83 1.70 14.96 20.99
C LEU A 83 2.50 16.23 20.73
N THR A 84 3.41 16.55 21.64
CA THR A 84 4.29 17.73 21.55
C THR A 84 5.75 17.35 21.79
N PRO A 85 6.72 18.08 21.22
CA PRO A 85 8.11 17.92 21.62
C PRO A 85 8.26 18.16 23.13
N GLY A 86 8.96 17.29 23.84
CA GLY A 86 9.17 17.43 25.28
C GLY A 86 9.90 16.26 25.92
N THR A 87 10.01 16.31 27.25
CA THR A 87 10.63 15.26 28.04
C THR A 87 9.63 14.13 28.29
N VAL A 88 10.08 12.89 28.09
CA VAL A 88 9.28 11.69 28.35
C VAL A 88 9.85 10.97 29.57
N ALA A 89 9.06 10.94 30.65
CA ALA A 89 9.44 10.21 31.85
C ALA A 89 9.46 8.70 31.58
N ARG A 90 10.53 8.04 32.05
CA ARG A 90 10.65 6.58 31.96
C ARG A 90 9.52 5.93 32.75
N ARG A 91 8.83 4.96 32.14
CA ARG A 91 7.84 4.12 32.79
C ARG A 91 7.90 2.69 32.29
N VAL A 92 7.58 1.76 33.19
CA VAL A 92 7.46 0.34 32.86
C VAL A 92 6.08 0.10 32.26
N ILE A 93 6.02 -0.72 31.22
CA ILE A 93 4.77 -1.24 30.65
C ILE A 93 4.94 -2.74 30.43
N GLU A 94 3.83 -3.48 30.36
CA GLU A 94 3.83 -4.89 30.00
C GLU A 94 3.11 -5.07 28.68
N ALA A 95 3.87 -5.21 27.60
CA ALA A 95 3.36 -5.46 26.26
C ALA A 95 4.13 -6.59 25.57
N PRO A 96 3.97 -7.85 26.02
CA PRO A 96 4.64 -9.00 25.41
C PRO A 96 4.35 -9.10 23.91
N GLY A 97 5.38 -9.37 23.11
CA GLY A 97 5.26 -9.47 21.65
C GLY A 97 5.23 -8.13 20.92
N LEU A 98 5.29 -6.99 21.63
CA LEU A 98 5.36 -5.67 21.00
C LEU A 98 6.72 -5.48 20.31
N ARG A 99 6.70 -5.31 18.99
CA ARG A 99 7.89 -4.86 18.25
C ARG A 99 8.27 -3.46 18.72
N PRO A 100 9.54 -3.19 19.08
CA PRO A 100 9.97 -1.85 19.46
C PRO A 100 9.66 -0.82 18.38
N PHE A 101 9.21 0.36 18.79
CA PHE A 101 9.01 1.48 17.88
C PHE A 101 9.30 2.81 18.57
N VAL A 102 9.58 3.83 17.77
CA VAL A 102 9.83 5.19 18.25
C VAL A 102 8.76 6.15 17.76
N VAL A 103 8.44 7.13 18.57
CA VAL A 103 7.56 8.25 18.22
C VAL A 103 8.44 9.49 18.15
N ILE A 104 8.48 10.15 17.01
CA ILE A 104 9.37 11.28 16.71
C ILE A 104 8.65 12.33 15.85
N GLY A 105 9.16 13.56 15.86
CA GLY A 105 8.74 14.62 14.93
C GLY A 105 9.89 15.13 14.09
N ASP A 106 9.59 16.05 13.19
CA ASP A 106 10.56 16.81 12.41
C ASP A 106 11.01 18.08 13.14
N ASP A 107 11.55 17.90 14.35
CA ASP A 107 12.08 18.98 15.19
C ASP A 107 13.49 18.65 15.70
N ASP A 108 14.21 19.68 16.18
CA ASP A 108 15.60 19.56 16.59
C ASP A 108 15.80 18.57 17.74
N ALA A 109 14.85 18.50 18.68
CA ALA A 109 14.90 17.56 19.79
C ALA A 109 14.87 16.12 19.28
N SER A 110 13.95 15.82 18.36
CA SER A 110 13.81 14.51 17.72
C SER A 110 15.01 14.17 16.83
N ARG A 111 15.52 15.12 16.05
CA ARG A 111 16.71 14.95 15.20
C ARG A 111 17.96 14.62 16.02
N ALA A 112 18.21 15.38 17.08
CA ALA A 112 19.34 15.13 17.98
C ALA A 112 19.20 13.79 18.72
N TRP A 113 17.98 13.44 19.12
CA TRP A 113 17.68 12.17 19.77
C TRP A 113 17.94 10.97 18.85
N LEU A 114 17.48 11.04 17.60
CA LEU A 114 17.69 10.00 16.59
C LEU A 114 19.17 9.79 16.29
N GLN A 115 19.95 10.86 16.14
CA GLN A 115 21.40 10.75 15.90
C GLN A 115 22.12 10.02 17.04
N ARG A 116 21.75 10.33 18.30
CA ARG A 116 22.36 9.67 19.47
C ARG A 116 21.96 8.20 19.60
N ARG A 117 20.74 7.83 19.22
CA ARG A 117 20.17 6.49 19.44
C ARG A 117 20.11 5.60 18.21
N GLY A 118 20.43 6.11 17.02
CA GLY A 118 20.24 5.42 15.75
C GLY A 118 20.80 4.00 15.69
N VAL A 119 22.02 3.79 16.22
CA VAL A 119 22.63 2.45 16.30
C VAL A 119 21.80 1.50 17.15
N ALA A 120 21.44 1.92 18.38
CA ALA A 120 20.64 1.11 19.30
C ALA A 120 19.23 0.83 18.76
N LEU A 121 18.62 1.78 18.05
CA LEU A 121 17.31 1.60 17.41
C LEU A 121 17.37 0.52 16.32
N ARG A 122 18.43 0.56 15.50
CA ARG A 122 18.64 -0.41 14.42
C ARG A 122 18.89 -1.82 14.97
N GLU A 123 19.76 -1.95 15.98
CA GLU A 123 20.06 -3.24 16.62
C GLU A 123 18.82 -3.88 17.26
N ARG A 124 17.90 -3.05 17.77
CA ARG A 124 16.62 -3.49 18.34
C ARG A 124 15.55 -3.78 17.29
N GLY A 125 15.83 -3.59 15.99
CA GLY A 125 14.87 -3.76 14.91
C GLY A 125 13.67 -2.81 15.01
N ALA A 126 13.87 -1.64 15.63
CA ALA A 126 12.82 -0.67 15.86
C ALA A 126 12.34 -0.03 14.55
N VAL A 127 11.08 0.43 14.55
CA VAL A 127 10.52 1.28 13.48
C VAL A 127 10.21 2.66 14.03
N GLY A 128 10.28 3.70 13.21
CA GLY A 128 9.94 5.05 13.61
C GLY A 128 8.63 5.53 13.02
N LEU A 129 7.81 6.09 13.89
CA LEU A 129 6.54 6.73 13.58
C LEU A 129 6.77 8.24 13.67
N VAL A 130 6.67 8.92 12.53
CA VAL A 130 6.83 10.38 12.44
C VAL A 130 5.45 11.02 12.63
N VAL A 131 5.22 11.57 13.81
CA VAL A 131 3.91 12.09 14.25
C VAL A 131 3.71 13.58 13.98
N ASN A 132 4.79 14.26 13.59
CA ASN A 132 4.78 15.65 13.19
C ASN A 132 5.79 15.86 12.07
N VAL A 133 5.34 16.10 10.84
CA VAL A 133 6.21 16.40 9.68
C VAL A 133 5.43 17.14 8.60
N GLU A 134 6.01 18.26 8.16
CA GLU A 134 5.36 19.15 7.19
C GLU A 134 5.58 18.73 5.74
N THR A 135 6.77 18.22 5.43
CA THR A 135 7.21 18.06 4.03
C THR A 135 7.92 16.73 3.80
N ALA A 136 7.89 16.27 2.55
CA ALA A 136 8.60 15.08 2.13
C ALA A 136 10.12 15.24 2.32
N GLN A 137 10.65 16.45 2.15
CA GLN A 137 12.05 16.77 2.41
C GLN A 137 12.40 16.64 3.91
N GLY A 138 11.52 17.07 4.80
CA GLY A 138 11.67 16.88 6.24
C GLY A 138 11.76 15.41 6.61
N LEU A 139 10.82 14.60 6.10
CA LEU A 139 10.82 13.15 6.28
C LEU A 139 12.08 12.48 5.70
N ALA A 140 12.51 12.86 4.50
CA ALA A 140 13.75 12.37 3.90
C ALA A 140 14.98 12.75 4.74
N GLY A 141 15.00 13.97 5.29
CA GLY A 141 16.03 14.43 6.21
C GLY A 141 16.12 13.56 7.46
N LEU A 142 14.98 13.21 8.08
CA LEU A 142 14.96 12.29 9.23
C LEU A 142 15.50 10.90 8.87
N ARG A 143 15.13 10.36 7.70
CA ARG A 143 15.61 9.05 7.22
C ARG A 143 17.12 9.03 7.00
N ALA A 144 17.70 10.14 6.53
CA ALA A 144 19.14 10.28 6.35
C ALA A 144 19.92 10.26 7.68
N LEU A 145 19.29 10.67 8.80
CA LEU A 145 19.94 10.66 10.12
C LEU A 145 20.11 9.26 10.70
N VAL A 146 19.26 8.30 10.32
CA VAL A 146 19.22 6.95 10.90
C VAL A 146 19.08 5.88 9.82
N PRO A 147 20.10 5.71 8.94
CA PRO A 147 20.04 4.71 7.88
C PRO A 147 19.89 3.30 8.49
N GLY A 148 18.85 2.59 8.03
CA GLY A 148 18.51 1.25 8.51
C GLY A 148 17.41 1.19 9.58
N VAL A 149 16.84 2.33 9.99
CA VAL A 149 15.61 2.38 10.79
C VAL A 149 14.47 2.85 9.88
N PRO A 150 13.46 2.01 9.57
CA PRO A 150 12.33 2.42 8.75
C PRO A 150 11.54 3.52 9.45
N LEU A 151 11.32 4.66 8.78
CA LEU A 151 10.52 5.77 9.28
C LEU A 151 9.29 5.97 8.40
N ALA A 152 8.10 6.07 8.99
CA ALA A 152 6.84 6.31 8.28
C ALA A 152 6.04 7.45 8.95
N PRO A 153 5.42 8.34 8.16
CA PRO A 153 4.53 9.38 8.69
C PRO A 153 3.20 8.77 9.13
N VAL A 154 2.77 9.05 10.37
CA VAL A 154 1.55 8.47 10.97
C VAL A 154 0.88 9.46 11.92
N ALA A 155 -0.44 9.60 11.85
CA ALA A 155 -1.22 10.34 12.84
C ALA A 155 -1.13 9.65 14.22
N GLY A 156 -0.52 10.32 15.19
CA GLY A 156 -0.15 9.74 16.48
C GLY A 156 -1.19 9.88 17.59
N ASP A 157 -2.35 10.49 17.34
CA ASP A 157 -3.32 10.81 18.40
C ASP A 157 -3.91 9.56 19.08
N ASP A 158 -4.25 8.52 18.30
CA ASP A 158 -4.73 7.24 18.86
C ASP A 158 -3.65 6.53 19.68
N LEU A 159 -2.40 6.63 19.23
CA LEU A 159 -1.25 6.08 19.93
C LEU A 159 -1.01 6.83 21.25
N ALA A 160 -1.18 8.15 21.23
CA ALA A 160 -1.06 9.02 22.39
C ALA A 160 -2.05 8.62 23.48
N ASP A 161 -3.31 8.39 23.11
CA ASP A 161 -4.35 7.96 24.06
C ASP A 161 -4.04 6.56 24.62
N ARG A 162 -3.75 5.58 23.75
CA ARG A 162 -3.54 4.19 24.15
C ARG A 162 -2.34 4.00 25.07
N LEU A 163 -1.30 4.78 24.87
CA LEU A 163 -0.10 4.72 25.69
C LEU A 163 -0.07 5.76 26.81
N GLY A 164 -1.05 6.68 26.87
CA GLY A 164 -0.97 7.87 27.70
C GLY A 164 0.32 8.67 27.44
N LEU A 165 0.74 8.78 26.18
CA LEU A 165 1.94 9.51 25.76
C LEU A 165 1.53 10.95 25.41
N ARG A 166 2.22 11.93 25.98
CA ARG A 166 1.96 13.37 25.73
C ARG A 166 3.11 14.07 25.02
N HIS A 167 4.32 13.53 25.21
CA HIS A 167 5.54 14.10 24.68
C HIS A 167 6.30 13.08 23.84
N TYR A 168 7.10 13.61 22.93
CA TYR A 168 8.06 12.87 22.13
C TYR A 168 9.36 13.71 22.05
N PRO A 169 10.51 13.14 21.66
CA PRO A 169 10.73 11.79 21.16
C PRO A 169 10.69 10.71 22.26
N ALA A 170 10.23 9.50 21.90
CA ALA A 170 10.17 8.35 22.81
C ALA A 170 10.48 7.03 22.10
N LEU A 171 11.11 6.09 22.79
CA LEU A 171 11.23 4.68 22.45
C LEU A 171 10.23 3.87 23.29
N ILE A 172 9.41 3.06 22.61
CA ILE A 172 8.45 2.14 23.20
C ILE A 172 8.95 0.72 22.93
N THR A 173 9.02 -0.09 23.99
CA THR A 173 9.43 -1.50 23.95
C THR A 173 8.41 -2.36 24.69
N ALA A 174 8.54 -3.68 24.60
CA ALA A 174 7.68 -4.61 25.33
C ALA A 174 7.69 -4.43 26.86
N THR A 175 8.72 -3.78 27.42
CA THR A 175 8.93 -3.64 28.87
C THR A 175 8.91 -2.19 29.37
N GLY A 176 8.87 -1.20 28.48
CA GLY A 176 8.95 0.20 28.91
C GLY A 176 8.85 1.24 27.82
N ILE A 177 8.58 2.46 28.27
CA ILE A 177 8.60 3.70 27.50
C ILE A 177 9.70 4.58 28.06
N GLU A 178 10.61 5.06 27.21
CA GLU A 178 11.77 5.84 27.62
C GLU A 178 12.26 6.82 26.53
N GLN A 179 12.95 7.88 26.95
CA GLN A 179 13.69 8.80 26.07
C GLN A 179 15.19 8.55 26.14
#